data_AF-A0A497MEX6-F1
#
_entry.id   AF-A0A497MEX6-F1
#
_cell.length_a   1.000
_cell.length_b   1.000
_cell.length_c   1.000
_cell.angle_alpha   90.00
_cell.angle_beta   90.00
_cell.angle_gamma   90.00
#
_symmetry.space_group_name_H-M   'P 1'
#
loop_
_entity.id
_entity.type
_entity.pdbx_description
1 polymer ?
#
loop_
_entity_poly.entity_id
_entity_poly.type
_entity_poly.pdbx_seq_one_letter_code
_entity_poly.pdbx_strand_id
1 'polypeptide(L)'
;MNDIFEIDEGKAVKIAEILLFQWKAGKGVFSNYSMPEYVYPPNLPLGSKEHALYFTYIISIDYMTDAEKLWQNARTAYQLHPDFFTPKKILSINPRYLRAFIKRLGARFAKEGVRTWRKISEVLLEKYAGDPRNITPEPLSIDEIKEKLKDFPHLRGSKLS
;
A
#
# COMPACT_ATOMS: atom_id res chain seq x y z
N MET A 1 -21.16 -26.78 -20.95
CA MET A 1 -19.88 -26.43 -20.30
C MET A 1 -20.13 -26.75 -18.84
N ASN A 2 -19.66 -27.91 -18.36
CA ASN A 2 -19.98 -28.39 -17.01
C ASN A 2 -19.25 -27.53 -15.98
N ASP A 3 -19.97 -27.05 -14.96
CA ASP A 3 -19.40 -26.35 -13.82
C ASP A 3 -18.37 -27.23 -13.11
N ILE A 4 -17.09 -26.86 -13.20
CA ILE A 4 -15.94 -27.61 -12.65
C ILE A 4 -15.73 -27.27 -11.14
N PHE A 5 -16.63 -26.50 -10.54
CA PHE A 5 -16.53 -26.13 -9.13
C PHE A 5 -17.84 -26.39 -8.40
N GLU A 6 -17.92 -27.57 -7.77
CA GLU A 6 -18.95 -27.87 -6.78
C GLU A 6 -18.52 -27.27 -5.44
N ILE A 7 -19.41 -26.46 -4.83
CA ILE A 7 -19.13 -25.80 -3.54
C ILE A 7 -19.38 -26.81 -2.42
N ASP A 8 -18.35 -27.11 -1.66
CA ASP A 8 -18.44 -27.92 -0.44
C ASP A 8 -18.40 -26.99 0.79
N GLU A 9 -19.58 -26.57 1.23
CA GLU A 9 -19.74 -25.66 2.38
C GLU A 9 -19.17 -26.28 3.68
N GLY A 10 -19.39 -27.57 3.91
CA GLY A 10 -18.93 -28.26 5.12
C GLY A 10 -17.40 -28.27 5.21
N LYS A 11 -16.73 -28.53 4.09
CA LYS A 11 -15.27 -28.42 3.99
C LYS A 11 -14.78 -26.99 4.16
N ALA A 12 -15.47 -26.00 3.58
CA ALA A 12 -15.10 -24.60 3.71
C ALA A 12 -15.15 -24.12 5.17
N VAL A 13 -16.23 -24.44 5.91
CA VAL A 13 -16.35 -24.12 7.34
C VAL A 13 -15.22 -24.77 8.14
N LYS A 14 -14.95 -26.06 7.90
CA LYS A 14 -13.89 -26.77 8.62
C LYS A 14 -12.50 -26.18 8.35
N ILE A 15 -12.21 -25.76 7.11
CA ILE A 15 -10.97 -25.05 6.77
C ILE A 15 -10.91 -23.72 7.54
N ALA A 16 -12.00 -22.95 7.56
CA ALA A 16 -12.05 -21.67 8.26
C ALA A 16 -11.81 -21.81 9.78
N GLU A 17 -12.40 -22.83 10.42
CA GLU A 17 -12.18 -23.13 11.84
C GLU A 17 -10.71 -23.47 12.14
N ILE A 18 -10.08 -24.30 11.29
CA ILE A 18 -8.67 -24.67 11.43
C ILE A 18 -7.78 -23.44 11.27
N LEU A 19 -8.04 -22.61 10.25
CA LEU A 19 -7.26 -21.39 10.02
C LEU A 19 -7.42 -20.41 11.18
N LEU A 20 -8.65 -20.21 11.68
CA LEU A 20 -8.91 -19.32 12.81
C LEU A 20 -8.21 -19.81 14.10
N PHE A 21 -8.24 -21.12 14.36
CA PHE A 21 -7.52 -21.71 15.49
C PHE A 21 -6.01 -21.50 15.36
N GLN A 22 -5.42 -21.81 14.20
CA GLN A 22 -3.99 -21.65 13.95
C GLN A 22 -3.55 -20.18 14.05
N TRP A 23 -4.37 -19.25 13.52
CA TRP A 23 -4.14 -17.81 13.62
C TRP A 23 -4.07 -17.36 15.08
N LYS A 24 -5.11 -17.66 15.88
CA LYS A 24 -5.16 -17.28 17.30
C LYS A 24 -4.03 -17.90 18.12
N ALA A 25 -3.62 -19.12 17.76
CA ALA A 25 -2.54 -19.81 18.44
C ALA A 25 -1.13 -19.38 17.97
N GLY A 26 -1.01 -18.60 16.88
CA GLY A 26 0.27 -18.28 16.25
C GLY A 26 1.02 -19.53 15.78
N LYS A 27 0.32 -20.49 15.18
CA LYS A 27 0.87 -21.81 14.82
C LYS A 27 0.64 -22.14 13.34
N GLY A 28 1.30 -23.21 12.90
CA GLY A 28 1.18 -23.73 11.53
C GLY A 28 1.57 -22.68 10.50
N VAL A 29 0.69 -22.40 9.54
CA VAL A 29 0.98 -21.41 8.48
C VAL A 29 1.18 -19.99 8.99
N PHE A 30 0.83 -19.71 10.26
CA PHE A 30 0.97 -18.40 10.89
C PHE A 30 2.13 -18.30 11.90
N SER A 31 2.93 -19.35 12.08
CA SER A 31 3.96 -19.37 13.15
C SER A 31 5.06 -18.32 13.00
N ASN A 32 5.26 -17.79 11.80
CA ASN A 32 6.19 -16.70 11.49
C ASN A 32 5.47 -15.57 10.74
N TYR A 33 4.15 -15.48 10.90
CA TYR A 33 3.39 -14.42 10.26
C TYR A 33 3.73 -13.08 10.89
N SER A 34 3.98 -12.10 10.03
CA SER A 34 4.23 -10.72 10.38
C SER A 34 3.47 -9.82 9.43
N MET A 35 2.95 -8.71 9.97
CA MET A 35 2.46 -7.58 9.19
C MET A 35 3.43 -6.42 9.39
N PRO A 36 4.51 -6.35 8.61
CA PRO A 36 5.50 -5.32 8.80
C PRO A 36 4.94 -3.90 8.58
N GLU A 37 3.81 -3.76 7.88
CA GLU A 37 3.02 -2.54 7.74
C GLU A 37 2.36 -2.07 9.04
N TYR A 38 2.13 -2.94 10.02
CA TYR A 38 1.56 -2.57 11.34
C TYR A 38 2.61 -2.02 12.31
N VAL A 39 3.89 -2.10 11.94
CA VAL A 39 4.98 -1.50 12.71
C VAL A 39 5.28 -0.12 12.13
N TYR A 40 4.98 0.91 12.92
CA TYR A 40 5.09 2.31 12.50
C TYR A 40 6.46 2.93 12.83
N PRO A 41 6.92 3.96 12.08
CA PRO A 41 8.00 4.82 12.53
C PRO A 41 7.61 5.53 13.85
N PRO A 42 8.49 5.62 14.86
CA PRO A 42 8.18 6.24 16.16
C PRO A 42 7.75 7.71 16.07
N ASN A 43 8.23 8.44 15.06
CA ASN A 43 7.92 9.84 14.81
C ASN A 43 6.76 10.05 13.82
N LEU A 44 6.00 8.99 13.48
CA LEU A 44 4.83 9.08 12.59
C LEU A 44 3.57 9.37 13.41
N PRO A 45 2.94 10.56 13.27
CA PRO A 45 1.74 10.87 14.04
C PRO A 45 0.54 10.07 13.52
N LEU A 46 0.02 9.13 14.32
CA LEU A 46 -1.07 8.25 13.87
C LEU A 46 -2.34 9.05 13.50
N GLY A 47 -2.99 8.64 12.42
CA GLY A 47 -4.20 9.29 11.89
C GLY A 47 -3.96 10.63 11.17
N SER A 48 -2.72 11.14 11.15
CA SER A 48 -2.40 12.41 10.50
C SER A 48 -2.32 12.30 8.98
N LYS A 49 -2.12 13.45 8.32
CA LYS A 49 -1.82 13.53 6.89
C LYS A 49 -0.54 12.76 6.54
N GLU A 50 0.49 12.91 7.37
CA GLU A 50 1.78 12.25 7.20
C GLU A 50 1.64 10.73 7.30
N HIS A 51 0.81 10.26 8.23
CA HIS A 51 0.44 8.84 8.31
C HIS A 51 -0.19 8.33 7.01
N ALA A 52 -1.21 9.02 6.50
CA ALA A 52 -1.85 8.62 5.24
C ALA A 52 -0.90 8.66 4.04
N LEU A 53 -0.03 9.68 3.95
CA LEU A 53 0.97 9.80 2.90
C LEU A 53 2.00 8.67 2.95
N TYR A 54 2.54 8.37 4.14
CA TYR A 54 3.49 7.29 4.33
C TYR A 54 2.95 5.96 3.79
N PHE A 55 1.73 5.59 4.19
CA PHE A 55 1.07 4.37 3.71
C PHE A 55 0.83 4.38 2.21
N THR A 56 0.29 5.49 1.69
CA THR A 56 0.02 5.64 0.25
C THR A 56 1.27 5.35 -0.59
N TYR A 57 2.41 5.94 -0.21
CA TYR A 57 3.63 5.78 -0.98
C TYR A 57 4.27 4.39 -0.82
N ILE A 58 4.33 3.84 0.39
CA ILE A 58 4.96 2.53 0.60
C ILE A 58 4.12 1.40 -0.01
N ILE A 59 2.80 1.39 0.20
CA ILE A 59 1.91 0.38 -0.38
C ILE A 59 1.99 0.40 -1.92
N SER A 60 2.10 1.58 -2.53
CA SER A 60 2.17 1.69 -3.99
C SER A 60 3.41 1.03 -4.64
N ILE A 61 4.40 0.62 -3.84
CA ILE A 61 5.60 -0.10 -4.28
C ILE A 61 5.78 -1.47 -3.61
N ASP A 62 4.82 -1.91 -2.81
CA ASP A 62 4.82 -3.18 -2.07
C ASP A 62 4.32 -4.37 -2.92
N TYR A 63 4.66 -4.37 -4.21
CA TYR A 63 4.25 -5.42 -5.14
C TYR A 63 5.43 -6.34 -5.48
N MET A 64 5.28 -7.64 -5.23
CA MET A 64 6.28 -8.69 -5.49
C MET A 64 7.67 -8.37 -4.92
N THR A 65 7.70 -7.74 -3.74
CA THR A 65 8.91 -7.36 -3.02
C THR A 65 9.03 -8.16 -1.72
N ASP A 66 10.22 -8.12 -1.12
CA ASP A 66 10.40 -8.51 0.28
C ASP A 66 9.77 -7.42 1.17
N ALA A 67 8.57 -7.70 1.68
CA ALA A 67 7.78 -6.74 2.46
C ALA A 67 8.48 -6.38 3.78
N GLU A 68 9.02 -7.36 4.49
CA GLU A 68 9.77 -7.12 5.74
C GLU A 68 10.89 -6.11 5.52
N LYS A 69 11.72 -6.34 4.50
CA LYS A 69 12.80 -5.44 4.13
C LYS A 69 12.28 -4.08 3.68
N LEU A 70 11.23 -4.04 2.86
CA LEU A 70 10.65 -2.78 2.37
C LEU A 70 10.20 -1.89 3.53
N TRP A 71 9.35 -2.42 4.39
CA TRP A 71 8.75 -1.69 5.50
C TRP A 71 9.77 -1.34 6.58
N GLN A 72 10.75 -2.21 6.85
CA GLN A 72 11.88 -1.89 7.73
C GLN A 72 12.69 -0.68 7.20
N ASN A 73 13.07 -0.69 5.93
CA ASN A 73 13.82 0.42 5.34
C ASN A 73 12.98 1.69 5.23
N ALA A 74 11.69 1.56 4.96
CA ALA A 74 10.74 2.68 4.93
C ALA A 74 10.64 3.36 6.29
N ARG A 75 10.56 2.61 7.39
CA ARG A 75 10.57 3.15 8.74
C ARG A 75 11.83 3.96 9.01
N THR A 76 12.99 3.39 8.75
CA THR A 76 14.29 4.07 8.93
C THR A 76 14.37 5.33 8.06
N ALA A 77 13.91 5.26 6.81
CA ALA A 77 13.91 6.41 5.91
C ALA A 77 12.98 7.52 6.39
N TYR A 78 11.79 7.18 6.89
CA TYR A 78 10.83 8.16 7.42
C TYR A 78 11.32 8.82 8.70
N GLN A 79 11.97 8.05 9.59
CA GLN A 79 12.59 8.60 10.81
C GLN A 79 13.61 9.70 10.47
N LEU A 80 14.44 9.48 9.44
CA LEU A 80 15.49 10.41 9.05
C LEU A 80 14.99 11.56 8.17
N HIS A 81 14.07 11.28 7.26
CA HIS A 81 13.64 12.20 6.20
C HIS A 81 12.13 12.09 5.93
N PRO A 82 11.26 12.50 6.87
CA PRO A 82 9.81 12.43 6.68
C PRO A 82 9.33 13.30 5.50
N ASP A 83 10.07 14.36 5.16
CA ASP A 83 9.77 15.25 4.04
C ASP A 83 9.81 14.53 2.68
N PHE A 84 10.59 13.46 2.54
CA PHE A 84 10.69 12.65 1.31
C PHE A 84 9.39 11.89 1.00
N PHE A 85 8.44 11.86 1.94
CA PHE A 85 7.13 11.24 1.80
C PHE A 85 6.02 12.28 1.59
N THR A 86 6.34 13.46 1.06
CA THR A 86 5.36 14.49 0.74
C THR A 86 5.23 14.71 -0.77
N PRO A 87 4.03 15.03 -1.30
CA PRO A 87 3.83 15.20 -2.73
C PRO A 87 4.76 16.26 -3.34
N LYS A 88 4.87 17.43 -2.69
CA LYS A 88 5.71 18.53 -3.17
C LYS A 88 7.18 18.13 -3.25
N LYS A 89 7.70 17.47 -2.22
CA LYS A 89 9.10 17.03 -2.19
C LYS A 89 9.36 15.98 -3.26
N ILE A 90 8.50 14.97 -3.40
CA ILE A 90 8.65 13.91 -4.41
C ILE A 90 8.73 14.49 -5.82
N LEU A 91 7.92 15.50 -6.14
CA LEU A 91 7.96 16.14 -7.45
C LEU A 91 9.23 16.96 -7.69
N SER A 92 9.78 17.59 -6.63
CA SER A 92 11.03 18.35 -6.70
C SER A 92 12.31 17.50 -6.77
N ILE A 93 12.27 16.25 -6.29
CA ILE A 93 13.45 15.38 -6.30
C ILE A 93 13.75 14.97 -7.74
N ASN A 94 15.03 15.08 -8.14
CA ASN A 94 15.49 14.61 -9.43
C ASN A 94 15.18 13.10 -9.60
N PRO A 95 14.58 12.67 -10.74
CA PRO A 95 14.12 11.29 -10.92
C PRO A 95 15.18 10.21 -10.71
N ARG A 96 16.46 10.48 -11.01
CA ARG A 96 17.55 9.52 -10.79
C ARG A 96 17.78 9.28 -9.29
N TYR A 97 17.75 10.34 -8.48
CA TYR A 97 17.87 10.24 -7.03
C TYR A 97 16.63 9.59 -6.41
N LEU A 98 15.43 9.94 -6.86
CA LEU A 98 14.20 9.30 -6.40
C LEU A 98 14.21 7.79 -6.70
N ARG A 99 14.70 7.39 -7.88
CA ARG A 99 14.87 5.98 -8.23
C ARG A 99 15.83 5.26 -7.28
N ALA A 100 16.97 5.88 -6.97
CA ALA A 100 17.94 5.32 -6.04
C ALA A 100 17.35 5.19 -4.63
N PHE A 101 16.60 6.20 -4.18
CA PHE A 101 15.88 6.17 -2.91
C PHE A 101 14.88 5.02 -2.84
N ILE A 102 13.97 4.91 -3.82
CA ILE A 102 12.96 3.84 -3.89
C ILE A 102 13.62 2.45 -3.98
N LYS A 103 14.72 2.31 -4.73
CA LYS A 103 15.49 1.06 -4.78
C LYS A 103 16.07 0.71 -3.41
N ARG A 104 16.57 1.70 -2.66
CA ARG A 104 17.11 1.51 -1.30
C ARG A 104 16.04 1.12 -0.29
N LEU A 105 14.79 1.56 -0.48
CA LEU A 105 13.67 1.05 0.32
C LEU A 105 13.51 -0.47 0.13
N GLY A 106 13.79 -1.00 -1.06
CA GLY A 106 13.74 -2.43 -1.35
C GLY A 106 12.82 -2.78 -2.51
N ALA A 107 12.18 -1.79 -3.13
CA ALA A 107 11.25 -2.00 -4.23
C ALA A 107 11.90 -2.73 -5.41
N ARG A 108 11.27 -3.84 -5.82
CA ARG A 108 11.68 -4.62 -7.01
C ARG A 108 11.65 -3.81 -8.30
N PHE A 109 10.62 -2.98 -8.48
CA PHE A 109 10.38 -2.21 -9.70
C PHE A 109 10.62 -0.70 -9.49
N ALA A 110 11.80 -0.31 -9.03
CA ALA A 110 12.08 1.08 -8.66
C ALA A 110 11.82 2.13 -9.76
N LYS A 111 11.98 1.77 -11.05
CA LYS A 111 11.63 2.68 -12.16
C LYS A 111 10.12 2.96 -12.20
N GLU A 112 9.30 1.92 -12.01
CA GLU A 112 7.84 2.06 -11.93
C GLU A 112 7.45 2.79 -10.65
N GLY A 113 8.09 2.48 -9.52
CA GLY A 113 7.86 3.20 -8.27
C GLY A 113 8.05 4.70 -8.41
N VAL A 114 9.07 5.17 -9.15
CA VAL A 114 9.24 6.60 -9.46
C VAL A 114 8.05 7.15 -10.23
N ARG A 115 7.60 6.45 -11.28
CA ARG A 115 6.44 6.88 -12.08
C ARG A 115 5.19 6.97 -11.22
N THR A 116 4.92 5.93 -10.43
CA THR A 116 3.79 5.83 -9.52
C THR A 116 3.81 6.94 -8.46
N TRP A 117 4.92 7.11 -7.73
CA TRP A 117 5.02 8.14 -6.69
C TRP A 117 4.81 9.54 -7.23
N ARG A 118 5.38 9.86 -8.41
CA ARG A 118 5.18 11.16 -9.04
C ARG A 118 3.73 11.36 -9.48
N LYS A 119 3.12 10.37 -10.12
CA LYS A 119 1.73 10.48 -10.61
C LYS A 119 0.73 10.58 -9.45
N ILE A 120 0.90 9.79 -8.39
CA ILE A 120 0.14 9.94 -7.14
C ILE A 120 0.30 11.35 -6.58
N SER A 121 1.53 11.87 -6.53
CA SER A 121 1.81 13.20 -5.99
C SER A 121 1.14 14.33 -6.78
N GLU A 122 1.15 14.24 -8.13
CA GLU A 122 0.41 15.16 -9.01
C GLU A 122 -1.08 15.12 -8.70
N VAL A 123 -1.70 13.93 -8.73
CA VAL A 123 -3.13 13.76 -8.49
C VAL A 123 -3.53 14.25 -7.10
N LEU A 124 -2.74 13.93 -6.06
CA LEU A 124 -3.00 14.38 -4.70
C LEU A 124 -2.97 15.90 -4.60
N LEU A 125 -1.99 16.57 -5.21
CA LEU A 125 -1.89 18.03 -5.16
C LEU A 125 -3.01 18.70 -5.95
N GLU A 126 -3.34 18.19 -7.13
CA GLU A 126 -4.34 18.77 -8.03
C GLU A 126 -5.77 18.60 -7.51
N LYS A 127 -6.10 17.43 -6.96
CA LYS A 127 -7.49 17.05 -6.64
C LYS A 127 -7.79 16.91 -5.16
N TYR A 128 -6.76 16.70 -4.33
CA TYR A 128 -6.93 16.26 -2.94
C TYR A 128 -6.14 17.09 -1.92
N ALA A 129 -5.72 18.33 -2.28
CA ALA A 129 -4.94 19.24 -1.43
C ALA A 129 -3.63 18.62 -0.85
N GLY A 130 -3.09 17.64 -1.56
CA GLY A 130 -1.92 16.87 -1.16
C GLY A 130 -2.16 15.91 0.00
N ASP A 131 -3.41 15.57 0.35
CA ASP A 131 -3.79 14.73 1.48
C ASP A 131 -4.65 13.53 1.02
N PRO A 132 -4.14 12.29 1.10
CA PRO A 132 -4.88 11.09 0.68
C PRO A 132 -6.22 10.88 1.41
N ARG A 133 -6.38 11.43 2.62
CA ARG A 133 -7.64 11.31 3.38
C ARG A 133 -8.80 12.01 2.68
N ASN A 134 -8.51 12.99 1.82
CA ASN A 134 -9.51 13.69 1.02
C ASN A 134 -10.02 12.88 -0.20
N ILE A 135 -9.49 11.67 -0.45
CA ILE A 135 -10.03 10.78 -1.49
C ILE A 135 -11.42 10.27 -1.07
N THR A 136 -11.56 9.93 0.21
CA THR A 136 -12.79 9.44 0.84
C THR A 136 -13.02 10.20 2.16
N PRO A 137 -13.35 11.50 2.11
CA PRO A 137 -13.56 12.30 3.32
C PRO A 137 -14.78 11.79 4.11
N GLU A 138 -15.73 11.19 3.41
CA GLU A 138 -16.87 10.46 3.94
C GLU A 138 -16.88 9.03 3.36
N PRO A 139 -17.56 8.07 4.01
CA PRO A 139 -17.77 6.75 3.46
C PRO A 139 -18.41 6.83 2.06
N LEU A 140 -17.86 6.08 1.10
CA LEU A 140 -18.33 6.04 -0.28
C LEU A 140 -18.96 4.68 -0.60
N SER A 141 -19.96 4.69 -1.47
CA SER A 141 -20.46 3.49 -2.12
C SER A 141 -19.43 2.87 -3.06
N ILE A 142 -19.64 1.60 -3.45
CA ILE A 142 -18.75 0.90 -4.38
C ILE A 142 -18.64 1.64 -5.71
N ASP A 143 -19.75 2.17 -6.23
CA ASP A 143 -19.75 2.88 -7.52
C ASP A 143 -19.04 4.23 -7.41
N GLU A 144 -19.17 4.94 -6.30
CA GLU A 144 -18.39 6.16 -6.05
C GLU A 144 -16.88 5.86 -5.94
N ILE A 145 -16.50 4.75 -5.30
CA ILE A 145 -15.09 4.30 -5.28
C ILE A 145 -14.61 3.98 -6.69
N LYS A 146 -15.43 3.29 -7.51
CA LYS A 146 -15.11 3.02 -8.92
C LYS A 146 -14.95 4.30 -9.72
N GLU A 147 -15.73 5.35 -9.46
CA GLU A 147 -15.52 6.64 -10.09
C GLU A 147 -14.21 7.31 -9.63
N LYS A 148 -13.94 7.32 -8.31
CA LYS A 148 -12.68 7.87 -7.76
C LYS A 148 -11.43 7.19 -8.31
N LEU A 149 -11.48 5.86 -8.49
CA LEU A 149 -10.38 5.11 -9.07
C LEU A 149 -9.99 5.64 -10.47
N LYS A 150 -10.87 6.36 -11.19
CA LYS A 150 -10.60 6.87 -12.56
C LYS A 150 -9.54 7.97 -12.53
N ASP A 151 -9.34 8.61 -11.38
CA ASP A 151 -8.27 9.56 -11.15
C ASP A 151 -6.89 8.90 -11.08
N PHE A 152 -6.85 7.58 -10.86
CA PHE A 152 -5.62 6.79 -10.74
C PHE A 152 -5.54 5.71 -11.83
N PRO A 153 -5.60 6.06 -13.12
CA PRO A 153 -5.67 5.06 -14.21
C PRO A 153 -4.42 4.18 -14.27
N HIS A 154 -3.29 4.70 -13.78
CA HIS A 154 -2.00 4.01 -13.70
C HIS A 154 -1.92 2.98 -12.56
N LEU A 155 -2.85 3.01 -11.60
CA LEU A 155 -2.98 2.01 -10.53
C LEU A 155 -4.01 0.93 -10.86
N ARG A 156 -4.82 1.12 -11.92
CA ARG A 156 -5.84 0.16 -12.33
C ARG A 156 -5.20 -0.96 -13.15
N GLY A 157 -5.34 -2.20 -12.67
CA GLY A 157 -5.18 -3.38 -13.52
C GLY A 157 -6.42 -3.63 -14.38
N SER A 158 -6.30 -4.48 -15.40
CA SER A 158 -7.41 -4.93 -16.25
C SER A 158 -8.54 -5.68 -15.52
N LYS A 159 -8.39 -5.90 -14.21
CA LYS A 159 -9.40 -6.53 -13.34
C LYS A 159 -10.45 -5.55 -12.81
N LEU A 160 -10.23 -4.24 -13.01
CA LEU A 160 -11.11 -3.16 -12.53
C LEU A 160 -11.70 -2.33 -13.68
N SER A 161 -11.50 -2.79 -14.93
CA SER A 161 -12.11 -2.26 -16.15
C SER A 161 -13.38 -2.99 -16.50
#